data_AF-A0A9D5U6F9-F1
#
_entry.id   AF-A0A9D5U6F9-F1
#
_cell.length_a   1.000
_cell.length_b   1.000
_cell.length_c   1.000
_cell.angle_alpha   90.00
_cell.angle_beta   90.00
_cell.angle_gamma   90.00
#
_symmetry.space_group_name_H-M   'P 1'
#
loop_
_entity.id
_entity.type
_entity.pdbx_description
1 polymer ?
#
loop_
_entity_poly.entity_id
_entity_poly.type
_entity_poly.pdbx_seq_one_letter_code
_entity_poly.pdbx_strand_id
1 'polypeptide(L)'
;MSPFSDPTHGYSADAAHGSAAGRRPGDYYPARAVIDLGAIRSNVESLADHAGSAQVMAVVKADAYGHGLLPSARAALAGGATWLGTAQVSEALALRAAGIGPEQARILTWLYAPGAPLRALVEADVDVSVASPWAIEEAAAAARAAGRPARVHLKVDTGLGRNGILPDQLPAALDAALRAEAEGVLRVVGVWSHFAFADEPDHPTVRRQAEVFDEAVRTSEAAGARFEVRHLANSAATLTNPRVHYDLVRPGLAVYGLSPVPQLGSPDRYGLTPAMTLEAELATVKHVPEGQGVSYAHAYTTPGSTILGVVPLGYADGIPRHASGALPERPGGPVLVGGPIDEAGGIDGTGRVLHVAGRVCMDQFVLDLGPYAAEQAGDVVTLFGPGAGLARGGAPTAEDWAQAAGTISYEITTRLGARVPRVYVGGPSDGPTAEPAPGAPGTSGGTGSRGHAGPAAPHDHRDHDQEWLS
;
A
#
# COMPACT_ATOMS: atom_id res chain seq x y z
N MET A 1 59.46 -2.19 -51.81
CA MET A 1 58.01 -1.96 -51.96
C MET A 1 57.29 -2.80 -50.92
N SER A 2 56.92 -2.15 -49.84
CA SER A 2 56.26 -2.61 -48.60
C SER A 2 55.89 -1.30 -47.85
N PRO A 3 55.23 -1.32 -46.69
CA PRO A 3 53.82 -1.63 -46.44
C PRO A 3 53.10 -0.43 -45.76
N PHE A 4 51.78 -0.53 -45.53
CA PHE A 4 50.99 0.47 -44.81
C PHE A 4 50.88 0.13 -43.31
N SER A 5 50.87 1.21 -42.53
CA SER A 5 51.14 1.30 -41.10
C SER A 5 49.88 1.29 -40.23
N ASP A 6 50.06 0.81 -39.00
CA ASP A 6 49.29 1.16 -37.79
C ASP A 6 49.55 2.64 -37.40
N PRO A 7 48.61 3.34 -36.72
CA PRO A 7 48.73 3.41 -35.26
C PRO A 7 47.42 3.45 -34.46
N THR A 8 47.50 2.80 -33.30
CA THR A 8 46.71 2.93 -32.06
C THR A 8 46.31 4.35 -31.65
N HIS A 9 45.06 4.55 -31.18
CA HIS A 9 44.54 5.42 -30.08
C HIS A 9 43.09 4.94 -29.83
N GLY A 10 42.69 4.39 -28.68
CA GLY A 10 42.47 5.11 -27.42
C GLY A 10 40.97 5.33 -27.19
N TYR A 11 40.20 4.28 -26.88
CA TYR A 11 38.78 4.40 -26.50
C TYR A 11 38.68 4.51 -24.97
N SER A 12 38.21 5.67 -24.51
CA SER A 12 37.85 5.94 -23.12
C SER A 12 36.54 5.22 -22.82
N ALA A 13 36.59 4.21 -21.94
CA ALA A 13 35.42 3.60 -21.35
C ALA A 13 35.05 4.39 -20.08
N ASP A 14 34.07 5.27 -20.20
CA ASP A 14 33.34 5.82 -19.04
C ASP A 14 31.86 5.93 -19.44
N ALA A 15 31.12 4.87 -19.16
CA ALA A 15 29.67 4.87 -19.10
C ALA A 15 29.26 4.06 -17.86
N ALA A 16 28.62 4.77 -16.94
CA ALA A 16 28.34 4.39 -15.58
C ALA A 16 27.70 2.99 -15.43
N HIS A 17 28.52 2.01 -15.05
CA HIS A 17 28.04 0.84 -14.33
C HIS A 17 27.85 1.27 -12.88
N GLY A 18 26.60 1.53 -12.48
CA GLY A 18 26.26 1.73 -11.07
C GLY A 18 26.76 0.54 -10.26
N SER A 19 27.77 0.77 -9.41
CA SER A 19 28.50 -0.31 -8.79
C SER A 19 27.58 -1.14 -7.90
N ALA A 20 27.56 -2.45 -8.10
CA ALA A 20 27.05 -3.45 -7.17
C ALA A 20 27.90 -3.56 -5.87
N ALA A 21 28.73 -2.57 -5.58
CA ALA A 21 29.57 -2.53 -4.39
C ALA A 21 28.72 -2.04 -3.19
N GLY A 22 28.20 -2.97 -2.40
CA GLY A 22 27.58 -2.65 -1.11
C GLY A 22 26.35 -3.49 -0.72
N ARG A 23 25.79 -4.33 -1.61
CA ARG A 23 24.66 -5.19 -1.24
C ARG A 23 25.14 -6.38 -0.43
N ARG A 24 24.53 -6.64 0.72
CA ARG A 24 24.76 -7.90 1.43
C ARG A 24 24.20 -9.03 0.55
N PRO A 25 24.83 -10.21 0.51
CA PRO A 25 24.38 -11.32 -0.34
C PRO A 25 22.91 -11.75 -0.12
N GLY A 26 22.30 -11.43 1.03
CA GLY A 26 20.89 -11.69 1.34
C GLY A 26 19.90 -10.61 0.85
N ASP A 27 20.38 -9.48 0.33
CA ASP A 27 19.55 -8.32 -0.05
C ASP A 27 19.41 -8.16 -1.57
N TYR A 28 19.85 -9.16 -2.36
CA TYR A 28 19.74 -9.12 -3.81
C TYR A 28 18.33 -9.52 -4.27
N TYR A 29 17.65 -8.59 -4.94
CA TYR A 29 16.43 -8.84 -5.68
C TYR A 29 16.50 -8.06 -7.01
N PRO A 30 16.26 -8.70 -8.18
CA PRO A 30 16.38 -8.08 -9.51
C PRO A 30 15.17 -7.19 -9.88
N ALA A 31 14.51 -6.64 -8.86
CA ALA A 31 13.38 -5.73 -8.98
C ALA A 31 13.25 -4.90 -7.71
N ARG A 32 12.56 -3.76 -7.81
CA ARG A 32 12.32 -2.87 -6.68
C ARG A 32 11.04 -2.07 -6.87
N ALA A 33 10.41 -1.70 -5.76
CA ALA A 33 9.43 -0.63 -5.73
C ALA A 33 10.09 0.64 -5.18
N VAL A 34 10.27 1.63 -6.04
CA VAL A 34 10.75 2.96 -5.64
C VAL A 34 9.57 3.76 -5.12
N ILE A 35 9.66 4.22 -3.86
CA ILE A 35 8.61 4.95 -3.17
C ILE A 35 9.06 6.40 -2.96
N ASP A 36 8.40 7.33 -3.62
CA ASP A 36 8.64 8.76 -3.49
C ASP A 36 7.87 9.33 -2.29
N LEU A 37 8.60 9.59 -1.20
CA LEU A 37 8.05 10.20 0.02
C LEU A 37 7.70 11.68 -0.18
N GLY A 38 8.36 12.36 -1.12
CA GLY A 38 8.02 13.72 -1.53
C GLY A 38 6.66 13.78 -2.22
N ALA A 39 6.37 12.81 -3.08
CA ALA A 39 5.05 12.65 -3.70
C ALA A 39 3.96 12.39 -2.65
N ILE A 40 4.19 11.48 -1.69
CA ILE A 40 3.24 11.23 -0.58
C ILE A 40 2.97 12.52 0.21
N ARG A 41 4.01 13.28 0.55
CA ARG A 41 3.87 14.57 1.24
C ARG A 41 3.01 15.55 0.42
N SER A 42 3.35 15.76 -0.84
CA SER A 42 2.63 16.69 -1.73
C SER A 42 1.18 16.28 -1.97
N ASN A 43 0.91 14.97 -2.07
CA ASN A 43 -0.45 14.45 -2.19
C ASN A 43 -1.28 14.78 -0.95
N VAL A 44 -0.70 14.64 0.26
CA VAL A 44 -1.41 14.99 1.49
C VAL A 44 -1.63 16.50 1.61
N GLU A 45 -0.68 17.32 1.17
CA GLU A 45 -0.87 18.78 1.08
C GLU A 45 -2.06 19.12 0.18
N SER A 46 -2.11 18.52 -1.02
CA SER A 46 -3.24 18.71 -1.94
C SER A 46 -4.56 18.20 -1.34
N LEU A 47 -4.54 17.07 -0.63
CA LEU A 47 -5.73 16.53 0.03
C LEU A 47 -6.21 17.43 1.18
N ALA A 48 -5.30 18.09 1.89
CA ALA A 48 -5.65 19.09 2.90
C ALA A 48 -6.34 20.30 2.26
N ASP A 49 -5.85 20.77 1.11
CA ASP A 49 -6.51 21.85 0.35
C ASP A 49 -7.93 21.44 -0.08
N HIS A 50 -8.10 20.20 -0.57
CA HIS A 50 -9.43 19.69 -0.93
C HIS A 50 -10.35 19.53 0.30
N ALA A 51 -9.81 19.17 1.46
CA ALA A 51 -10.57 18.99 2.70
C ALA A 51 -11.06 20.31 3.34
N GLY A 52 -10.53 21.45 2.89
CA GLY A 52 -10.87 22.77 3.42
C GLY A 52 -10.56 22.90 4.91
N SER A 53 -11.59 23.04 5.74
CA SER A 53 -11.41 23.15 7.20
C SER A 53 -11.36 21.81 7.92
N ALA A 54 -11.67 20.71 7.25
CA ALA A 54 -11.62 19.38 7.86
C ALA A 54 -10.18 18.92 8.04
N GLN A 55 -9.93 18.20 9.14
CA GLN A 55 -8.65 17.53 9.36
C GLN A 55 -8.46 16.38 8.35
N VAL A 56 -7.22 15.93 8.16
CA VAL A 56 -6.90 14.80 7.27
C VAL A 56 -6.40 13.60 8.08
N MET A 57 -7.10 12.47 7.95
CA MET A 57 -6.64 11.15 8.37
C MET A 57 -6.02 10.42 7.17
N ALA A 58 -4.69 10.38 7.12
CA ALA A 58 -3.99 9.55 6.13
C ALA A 58 -4.16 8.07 6.49
N VAL A 59 -4.82 7.31 5.61
CA VAL A 59 -5.05 5.87 5.83
C VAL A 59 -3.85 5.07 5.34
N VAL A 60 -3.14 4.46 6.29
CA VAL A 60 -1.86 3.74 6.09
C VAL A 60 -1.96 2.23 6.35
N LYS A 61 -3.17 1.69 6.39
CA LYS A 61 -3.43 0.23 6.50
C LYS A 61 -2.78 -0.56 5.36
N ALA A 62 -2.63 -1.87 5.58
CA ALA A 62 -2.06 -2.83 4.64
C ALA A 62 -0.68 -2.40 4.16
N ASP A 63 0.21 -2.12 5.13
CA ASP A 63 1.56 -1.61 4.88
C ASP A 63 1.57 -0.36 3.99
N ALA A 64 0.71 0.61 4.32
CA ALA A 64 0.50 1.81 3.52
C ALA A 64 0.16 1.50 2.05
N TYR A 65 -0.81 0.60 1.83
CA TYR A 65 -1.20 0.16 0.48
C TYR A 65 0.01 -0.39 -0.31
N GLY A 66 0.90 -1.10 0.37
CA GLY A 66 2.14 -1.66 -0.18
C GLY A 66 3.31 -0.67 -0.32
N HIS A 67 3.17 0.59 0.10
CA HIS A 67 4.22 1.61 0.03
C HIS A 67 5.15 1.61 1.24
N GLY A 68 4.85 0.85 2.30
CA GLY A 68 5.63 0.79 3.52
C GLY A 68 5.04 1.67 4.63
N LEU A 69 4.61 1.03 5.73
CA LEU A 69 3.84 1.62 6.82
C LEU A 69 4.49 2.87 7.42
N LEU A 70 5.69 2.72 7.97
CA LEU A 70 6.33 3.79 8.76
C LEU A 70 6.83 4.97 7.90
N PRO A 71 7.56 4.75 6.78
CA PRO A 71 8.02 5.86 5.95
C PRO A 71 6.85 6.65 5.35
N SER A 72 5.80 5.97 4.88
CA SER A 72 4.61 6.62 4.34
C SER A 72 3.84 7.39 5.41
N ALA A 73 3.69 6.83 6.62
CA ALA A 73 3.05 7.54 7.72
C ALA A 73 3.79 8.84 8.06
N ARG A 74 5.12 8.81 8.17
CA ARG A 74 5.93 10.01 8.44
C ARG A 74 5.82 11.05 7.32
N ALA A 75 5.86 10.60 6.05
CA ALA A 75 5.69 11.49 4.90
C ALA A 75 4.29 12.14 4.89
N ALA A 76 3.25 11.39 5.21
CA ALA A 76 1.89 11.90 5.29
C ALA A 76 1.73 12.94 6.42
N LEU A 77 2.33 12.71 7.59
CA LEU A 77 2.33 13.69 8.69
C LEU A 77 3.11 14.96 8.28
N ALA A 78 4.22 14.81 7.56
CA ALA A 78 4.97 15.95 7.03
C ALA A 78 4.17 16.77 5.99
N GLY A 79 3.19 16.15 5.32
CA GLY A 79 2.27 16.81 4.39
C GLY A 79 1.03 17.42 5.05
N GLY A 80 0.94 17.38 6.39
CA GLY A 80 -0.13 18.03 7.14
C GLY A 80 -1.26 17.12 7.62
N ALA A 81 -1.15 15.79 7.45
CA ALA A 81 -2.08 14.88 8.12
C ALA A 81 -1.94 15.01 9.65
N THR A 82 -3.07 15.15 10.35
CA THR A 82 -3.12 15.20 11.83
C THR A 82 -3.60 13.88 12.44
N TRP A 83 -4.11 12.99 11.59
CA TRP A 83 -4.56 11.65 11.96
C TRP A 83 -3.92 10.58 11.07
N LEU A 84 -3.75 9.38 11.62
CA LEU A 84 -3.43 8.16 10.88
C LEU A 84 -4.53 7.12 11.06
N GLY A 85 -4.88 6.44 9.98
CA GLY A 85 -5.88 5.37 9.98
C GLY A 85 -5.27 4.02 9.67
N THR A 86 -5.50 3.02 10.52
CA THR A 86 -5.05 1.63 10.32
C THR A 86 -6.23 0.67 10.39
N ALA A 87 -6.13 -0.49 9.73
CA ALA A 87 -7.19 -1.49 9.85
C ALA A 87 -6.94 -2.37 11.07
N GLN A 88 -5.73 -2.90 11.19
CA GLN A 88 -5.39 -3.93 12.18
C GLN A 88 -4.78 -3.32 13.44
N VAL A 89 -4.97 -4.02 14.56
CA VAL A 89 -4.38 -3.65 15.86
C VAL A 89 -2.86 -3.57 15.80
N SER A 90 -2.21 -4.53 15.12
CA SER A 90 -0.76 -4.59 15.00
C SER A 90 -0.16 -3.39 14.27
N GLU A 91 -0.85 -2.86 13.26
CA GLU A 91 -0.41 -1.68 12.50
C GLU A 91 -0.39 -0.43 13.38
N ALA A 92 -1.47 -0.20 14.15
CA ALA A 92 -1.54 0.93 15.07
C ALA A 92 -0.45 0.87 16.15
N LEU A 93 -0.26 -0.32 16.74
CA LEU A 93 0.77 -0.54 17.75
C LEU A 93 2.18 -0.38 17.17
N ALA A 94 2.41 -0.83 15.92
CA ALA A 94 3.69 -0.63 15.24
C ALA A 94 4.01 0.86 15.03
N LEU A 95 3.01 1.68 14.66
CA LEU A 95 3.19 3.13 14.53
C LEU A 95 3.57 3.79 15.87
N ARG A 96 2.89 3.41 16.96
CA ARG A 96 3.23 3.90 18.31
C ARG A 96 4.62 3.44 18.76
N ALA A 97 4.94 2.16 18.56
CA ALA A 97 6.25 1.60 18.88
C ALA A 97 7.40 2.25 18.07
N ALA A 98 7.11 2.74 16.86
CA ALA A 98 8.04 3.47 16.02
C ALA A 98 8.19 4.97 16.38
N GLY A 99 7.60 5.40 17.48
CA GLY A 99 7.75 6.73 18.06
C GLY A 99 6.78 7.79 17.54
N ILE A 100 5.71 7.41 16.83
CA ILE A 100 4.66 8.37 16.46
C ILE A 100 3.82 8.65 17.71
N GLY A 101 4.14 9.73 18.42
CA GLY A 101 3.50 10.09 19.69
C GLY A 101 2.10 10.70 19.52
N PRO A 102 1.28 10.72 20.59
CA PRO A 102 -0.03 11.37 20.59
C PRO A 102 -0.02 12.86 20.22
N GLU A 103 1.09 13.54 20.49
CA GLU A 103 1.34 14.94 20.13
C GLU A 103 1.60 15.16 18.64
N GLN A 104 2.03 14.12 17.93
CA GLN A 104 2.28 14.17 16.49
C GLN A 104 1.02 13.81 15.70
N ALA A 105 0.31 12.76 16.12
CA ALA A 105 -0.90 12.31 15.45
C ALA A 105 -1.82 11.50 16.34
N ARG A 106 -3.12 11.65 16.11
CA ARG A 106 -4.13 10.69 16.53
C ARG A 106 -4.10 9.46 15.62
N ILE A 107 -4.33 8.28 16.19
CA ILE A 107 -4.38 7.03 15.44
C ILE A 107 -5.73 6.38 15.70
N LEU A 108 -6.46 6.03 14.63
CA LEU A 108 -7.68 5.23 14.69
C LEU A 108 -7.42 3.83 14.13
N THR A 109 -7.86 2.79 14.84
CA THR A 109 -7.93 1.41 14.33
C THR A 109 -9.36 0.87 14.41
N TRP A 110 -9.76 -0.01 13.48
CA TRP A 110 -11.18 -0.35 13.31
C TRP A 110 -11.54 -1.78 12.95
N LEU A 111 -10.56 -2.66 12.74
CA LEU A 111 -10.84 -4.06 12.41
C LEU A 111 -10.22 -4.98 13.45
N TYR A 112 -11.09 -5.57 14.27
CA TYR A 112 -10.76 -6.54 15.30
C TYR A 112 -12.00 -7.39 15.62
N ALA A 113 -11.79 -8.49 16.32
CA ALA A 113 -12.83 -9.43 16.75
C ALA A 113 -12.83 -9.54 18.29
N PRO A 114 -13.86 -10.17 18.90
CA PRO A 114 -13.90 -10.39 20.35
C PRO A 114 -12.61 -11.04 20.87
N GLY A 115 -12.11 -10.55 22.00
CA GLY A 115 -10.86 -11.00 22.61
C GLY A 115 -9.59 -10.36 22.02
N ALA A 116 -9.72 -9.36 21.15
CA ALA A 116 -8.59 -8.56 20.69
C ALA A 116 -7.88 -7.87 21.87
N PRO A 117 -6.56 -7.58 21.76
CA PRO A 117 -5.79 -6.98 22.85
C PRO A 117 -6.05 -5.47 22.98
N LEU A 118 -7.31 -5.07 23.20
CA LEU A 118 -7.73 -3.67 23.26
C LEU A 118 -7.03 -2.90 24.40
N ARG A 119 -6.63 -3.58 25.48
CA ARG A 119 -5.84 -2.97 26.55
C ARG A 119 -4.54 -2.35 26.01
N ALA A 120 -3.85 -3.03 25.10
CA ALA A 120 -2.60 -2.54 24.52
C ALA A 120 -2.84 -1.26 23.69
N LEU A 121 -3.97 -1.19 22.97
CA LEU A 121 -4.36 0.02 22.23
C LEU A 121 -4.64 1.19 23.16
N VAL A 122 -5.34 0.96 24.26
CA VAL A 122 -5.64 1.98 25.27
C VAL A 122 -4.36 2.49 25.95
N GLU A 123 -3.46 1.59 26.34
CA GLU A 123 -2.16 1.94 26.91
C GLU A 123 -1.32 2.76 25.92
N ALA A 124 -1.39 2.45 24.63
CA ALA A 124 -0.69 3.14 23.55
C ALA A 124 -1.38 4.41 23.02
N ASP A 125 -2.47 4.87 23.66
CA ASP A 125 -3.25 6.05 23.24
C ASP A 125 -3.73 5.96 21.77
N VAL A 126 -4.29 4.82 21.40
CA VAL A 126 -4.92 4.59 20.09
C VAL A 126 -6.43 4.65 20.25
N ASP A 127 -7.10 5.43 19.39
CA ASP A 127 -8.55 5.51 19.32
C ASP A 127 -9.09 4.24 18.63
N VAL A 128 -10.17 3.68 19.16
CA VAL A 128 -10.72 2.39 18.73
C VAL A 128 -12.13 2.57 18.14
N SER A 129 -12.35 2.09 16.93
CA SER A 129 -13.70 2.09 16.36
C SER A 129 -14.57 1.00 16.97
N VAL A 130 -15.66 1.39 17.62
CA VAL A 130 -16.73 0.50 18.07
C VAL A 130 -17.74 0.36 16.93
N ALA A 131 -17.79 -0.82 16.33
CA ALA A 131 -18.66 -1.11 15.20
C ALA A 131 -19.74 -2.17 15.48
N SER A 132 -19.83 -2.63 16.72
CA SER A 132 -20.82 -3.58 17.21
C SER A 132 -21.01 -3.40 18.73
N PRO A 133 -22.20 -3.70 19.30
CA PRO A 133 -22.46 -3.49 20.73
C PRO A 133 -21.46 -4.19 21.68
N TRP A 134 -21.03 -5.42 21.37
CA TRP A 134 -20.06 -6.15 22.20
C TRP A 134 -18.75 -5.39 22.41
N ALA A 135 -18.34 -4.59 21.42
CA ALA A 135 -17.07 -3.87 21.44
C ALA A 135 -17.07 -2.72 22.46
N ILE A 136 -18.24 -2.24 22.88
CA ILE A 136 -18.37 -1.24 23.96
C ILE A 136 -17.91 -1.87 25.28
N GLU A 137 -18.40 -3.07 25.58
CA GLU A 137 -18.08 -3.78 26.82
C GLU A 137 -16.59 -4.17 26.86
N GLU A 138 -16.04 -4.68 25.75
CA GLU A 138 -14.62 -5.02 25.68
C GLU A 138 -13.72 -3.79 25.76
N ALA A 139 -14.08 -2.67 25.11
CA ALA A 139 -13.34 -1.42 25.23
C ALA A 139 -13.37 -0.90 26.68
N ALA A 140 -14.53 -1.01 27.35
CA ALA A 140 -14.67 -0.60 28.74
C ALA A 140 -13.86 -1.50 29.70
N ALA A 141 -13.85 -2.82 29.47
CA ALA A 141 -13.02 -3.75 30.24
C ALA A 141 -11.53 -3.46 30.05
N ALA A 142 -11.11 -3.21 28.81
CA ALA A 142 -9.74 -2.83 28.47
C ALA A 142 -9.31 -1.51 29.13
N ALA A 143 -10.18 -0.50 29.12
CA ALA A 143 -9.96 0.79 29.79
C ALA A 143 -9.75 0.63 31.30
N ARG A 144 -10.63 -0.13 31.96
CA ARG A 144 -10.51 -0.44 33.39
C ARG A 144 -9.20 -1.17 33.71
N ALA A 145 -8.82 -2.13 32.88
CA ALA A 145 -7.56 -2.87 33.04
C ALA A 145 -6.31 -2.01 32.79
N ALA A 146 -6.39 -1.04 31.87
CA ALA A 146 -5.32 -0.09 31.59
C ALA A 146 -5.25 1.06 32.62
N GLY A 147 -6.27 1.22 33.46
CA GLY A 147 -6.37 2.32 34.42
C GLY A 147 -6.54 3.70 33.77
N ARG A 148 -7.04 3.76 32.53
CA ARG A 148 -7.29 5.01 31.79
C ARG A 148 -8.45 4.87 30.81
N PRO A 149 -9.19 5.96 30.49
CA PRO A 149 -10.34 5.87 29.62
C PRO A 149 -9.94 5.44 28.20
N ALA A 150 -10.72 4.54 27.59
CA ALA A 150 -10.57 4.24 26.16
C ALA A 150 -11.28 5.30 25.32
N ARG A 151 -10.59 5.80 24.29
CA ARG A 151 -11.16 6.72 23.31
C ARG A 151 -11.80 5.90 22.19
N VAL A 152 -13.09 6.10 21.96
CA VAL A 152 -13.86 5.29 21.00
C VAL A 152 -14.56 6.12 19.93
N HIS A 153 -14.60 5.58 18.72
CA HIS A 153 -15.39 6.12 17.62
C HIS A 153 -16.56 5.18 17.33
N LEU A 154 -17.80 5.66 17.42
CA LEU A 154 -18.97 4.87 17.04
C LEU A 154 -19.07 4.78 15.52
N LYS A 155 -19.04 3.56 14.98
CA LYS A 155 -19.26 3.32 13.57
C LYS A 155 -20.73 3.01 13.33
N VAL A 156 -21.38 3.77 12.48
CA VAL A 156 -22.77 3.56 12.06
C VAL A 156 -22.76 2.96 10.66
N ASP A 157 -23.53 1.90 10.42
CA ASP A 157 -23.74 1.39 9.07
C ASP A 157 -24.88 2.17 8.41
N THR A 158 -24.55 3.05 7.47
CA THR A 158 -25.53 3.90 6.79
C THR A 158 -26.05 3.29 5.49
N GLY A 159 -25.64 2.07 5.15
CA GLY A 159 -26.05 1.36 3.94
C GLY A 159 -24.91 0.66 3.19
N LEU A 160 -23.71 0.56 3.77
CA LEU A 160 -22.63 -0.22 3.17
C LEU A 160 -22.83 -1.72 3.42
N GLY A 161 -23.45 -2.10 4.54
CA GLY A 161 -23.73 -3.51 4.87
C GLY A 161 -22.46 -4.31 5.21
N ARG A 162 -21.43 -3.65 5.76
CA ARG A 162 -20.12 -4.29 6.03
C ARG A 162 -19.79 -4.37 7.51
N ASN A 163 -19.72 -3.23 8.17
CA ASN A 163 -19.38 -3.12 9.58
C ASN A 163 -19.96 -1.81 10.10
N GLY A 164 -20.38 -1.76 11.36
CA GLY A 164 -21.06 -0.62 11.95
C GLY A 164 -22.38 -1.03 12.59
N ILE A 165 -22.79 -0.26 13.58
CA ILE A 165 -24.05 -0.40 14.29
C ILE A 165 -25.16 0.08 13.36
N LEU A 166 -26.23 -0.71 13.21
CA LEU A 166 -27.37 -0.32 12.41
C LEU A 166 -28.13 0.85 13.07
N PRO A 167 -28.80 1.73 12.30
CA PRO A 167 -29.47 2.90 12.84
C PRO A 167 -30.51 2.60 13.94
N ASP A 168 -31.19 1.46 13.87
CA ASP A 168 -32.17 1.01 14.87
C ASP A 168 -31.51 0.49 16.16
N GLN A 169 -30.26 0.03 16.09
CA GLN A 169 -29.47 -0.43 17.23
C GLN A 169 -28.67 0.70 17.88
N LEU A 170 -28.47 1.82 17.17
CA LEU A 170 -27.67 2.95 17.64
C LEU A 170 -28.13 3.51 18.99
N PRO A 171 -29.44 3.71 19.29
CA PRO A 171 -29.87 4.25 20.58
C PRO A 171 -29.40 3.41 21.78
N ALA A 172 -29.53 2.08 21.69
CA ALA A 172 -29.13 1.17 22.76
C ALA A 172 -27.61 1.11 22.93
N ALA A 173 -26.87 1.06 21.81
CA ALA A 173 -25.41 1.09 21.83
C ALA A 173 -24.88 2.41 22.40
N LEU A 174 -25.49 3.53 22.01
CA LEU A 174 -25.11 4.84 22.50
C LEU A 174 -25.36 5.00 24.00
N ASP A 175 -26.53 4.56 24.50
CA ASP A 175 -26.81 4.57 25.94
C ASP A 175 -25.75 3.80 26.74
N ALA A 176 -25.35 2.61 26.27
CA ALA A 176 -24.29 1.84 26.90
C ALA A 176 -22.93 2.57 26.89
N ALA A 177 -22.57 3.20 25.76
CA ALA A 177 -21.33 3.94 25.63
C ALA A 177 -21.30 5.19 26.52
N LEU A 178 -22.40 5.96 26.57
CA LEU A 178 -22.52 7.18 27.40
C LEU A 178 -22.55 6.86 28.89
N ARG A 179 -23.15 5.73 29.31
CA ARG A 179 -23.04 5.26 30.70
C ARG A 179 -21.59 4.97 31.09
N ALA A 180 -20.85 4.26 30.24
CA ALA A 180 -19.43 4.00 30.48
C ALA A 180 -18.58 5.28 30.43
N GLU A 181 -18.97 6.29 29.64
CA GLU A 181 -18.34 7.61 29.64
C GLU A 181 -18.61 8.39 30.93
N ALA A 182 -19.83 8.34 31.46
CA ALA A 182 -20.18 8.94 32.75
C ALA A 182 -19.42 8.30 33.93
N GLU A 183 -19.08 7.02 33.83
CA GLU A 183 -18.18 6.32 34.78
C GLU A 183 -16.69 6.71 34.62
N GLY A 184 -16.34 7.48 33.59
CA GLY A 184 -14.96 7.83 33.25
C GLY A 184 -14.18 6.68 32.61
N VAL A 185 -14.86 5.63 32.13
CA VAL A 185 -14.25 4.42 31.55
C VAL A 185 -14.04 4.56 30.05
N LEU A 186 -14.99 5.19 29.35
CA LEU A 186 -14.88 5.50 27.92
C LEU A 186 -14.84 7.01 27.69
N ARG A 187 -14.41 7.40 26.49
CA ARG A 187 -14.69 8.71 25.89
C ARG A 187 -15.20 8.51 24.48
N VAL A 188 -16.42 8.96 24.20
CA VAL A 188 -17.03 8.82 22.87
C VAL A 188 -16.60 10.02 22.02
N VAL A 189 -15.43 9.91 21.42
CA VAL A 189 -14.73 11.04 20.77
C VAL A 189 -15.08 11.21 19.30
N GLY A 190 -15.68 10.20 18.67
CA GLY A 190 -16.07 10.33 17.27
C GLY A 190 -17.24 9.47 16.84
N VAL A 191 -17.82 9.84 15.70
CA VAL A 191 -18.85 9.07 15.00
C VAL A 191 -18.53 9.05 13.51
N TRP A 192 -18.72 7.89 12.88
CA TRP A 192 -18.33 7.71 11.49
C TRP A 192 -19.10 6.64 10.75
N SER A 193 -19.05 6.75 9.42
CA SER A 193 -19.54 5.72 8.50
C SER A 193 -18.62 5.64 7.26
N HIS A 194 -19.00 4.84 6.26
CA HIS A 194 -18.27 4.66 5.02
C HIS A 194 -19.23 4.49 3.84
N PHE A 195 -18.95 5.19 2.74
CA PHE A 195 -19.76 5.11 1.53
C PHE A 195 -19.55 3.79 0.77
N ALA A 196 -20.60 3.40 0.04
CA ALA A 196 -20.58 2.31 -0.93
C ALA A 196 -20.17 2.79 -2.34
N PHE A 197 -20.72 3.93 -2.78
CA PHE A 197 -20.57 4.47 -4.15
C PHE A 197 -19.90 5.85 -4.16
N ALA A 198 -18.94 6.11 -3.27
CA ALA A 198 -18.32 7.45 -3.20
C ALA A 198 -17.60 7.85 -4.50
N ASP A 199 -17.21 6.88 -5.30
CA ASP A 199 -16.62 7.02 -6.62
C ASP A 199 -17.64 7.34 -7.73
N GLU A 200 -18.94 7.24 -7.43
CA GLU A 200 -20.03 7.74 -8.25
C GLU A 200 -20.80 8.84 -7.49
N PRO A 201 -20.30 10.10 -7.45
CA PRO A 201 -20.81 11.13 -6.56
C PRO A 201 -22.30 11.43 -6.71
N ASP A 202 -22.84 11.26 -7.92
CA ASP A 202 -24.25 11.48 -8.24
C ASP A 202 -25.14 10.25 -7.95
N HIS A 203 -24.57 9.11 -7.54
CA HIS A 203 -25.33 7.92 -7.24
C HIS A 203 -26.28 8.17 -6.05
N PRO A 204 -27.60 7.87 -6.15
CA PRO A 204 -28.57 8.19 -5.11
C PRO A 204 -28.22 7.64 -3.71
N THR A 205 -27.53 6.50 -3.66
CA THR A 205 -27.02 5.91 -2.42
C THR A 205 -26.07 6.83 -1.66
N VAL A 206 -25.23 7.63 -2.34
CA VAL A 206 -24.32 8.57 -1.65
C VAL A 206 -25.10 9.58 -0.83
N ARG A 207 -26.11 10.23 -1.46
CA ARG A 207 -27.00 11.15 -0.77
C ARG A 207 -27.74 10.46 0.37
N ARG A 208 -28.30 9.26 0.14
CA ARG A 208 -29.02 8.52 1.16
C ARG A 208 -28.15 8.16 2.36
N GLN A 209 -26.91 7.71 2.14
CA GLN A 209 -25.97 7.40 3.21
C GLN A 209 -25.58 8.63 4.02
N ALA A 210 -25.45 9.80 3.38
CA ALA A 210 -25.20 11.07 4.07
C ALA A 210 -26.40 11.49 4.95
N GLU A 211 -27.63 11.38 4.44
CA GLU A 211 -28.84 11.68 5.22
C GLU A 211 -28.98 10.78 6.46
N VAL A 212 -28.71 9.48 6.32
CA VAL A 212 -28.73 8.53 7.46
C VAL A 212 -27.61 8.86 8.45
N PHE A 213 -26.44 9.27 7.96
CA PHE A 213 -25.34 9.69 8.82
C PHE A 213 -25.68 10.96 9.62
N ASP A 214 -26.27 11.97 8.96
CA ASP A 214 -26.71 13.20 9.63
C ASP A 214 -27.74 12.92 10.74
N GLU A 215 -28.68 12.00 10.50
CA GLU A 215 -29.65 11.59 11.51
C GLU A 215 -29.00 10.85 12.68
N ALA A 216 -28.02 9.99 12.40
CA ALA A 216 -27.27 9.29 13.44
C ALA A 216 -26.46 10.27 14.31
N VAL A 217 -25.83 11.29 13.70
CA VAL A 217 -25.15 12.37 14.41
C VAL A 217 -26.13 13.14 15.29
N ARG A 218 -27.26 13.61 14.73
CA ARG A 218 -28.30 14.35 15.49
C ARG A 218 -28.83 13.53 16.66
N THR A 219 -29.18 12.27 16.43
CA THR A 219 -29.65 11.34 17.48
C THR A 219 -28.62 11.22 18.59
N SER A 220 -27.35 11.12 18.22
CA SER A 220 -26.29 10.93 19.21
C SER A 220 -26.01 12.19 20.04
N GLU A 221 -25.95 13.35 19.40
CA GLU A 221 -25.77 14.64 20.08
C GLU A 221 -26.97 14.99 20.97
N ALA A 222 -28.20 14.66 20.54
CA ALA A 222 -29.41 14.86 21.34
C ALA A 222 -29.43 13.99 22.63
N ALA A 223 -28.84 12.80 22.57
CA ALA A 223 -28.66 11.93 23.74
C ALA A 223 -27.48 12.36 24.65
N GLY A 224 -26.71 13.37 24.26
CA GLY A 224 -25.64 13.96 25.07
C GLY A 224 -24.22 13.67 24.61
N ALA A 225 -24.02 12.95 23.50
CA ALA A 225 -22.68 12.72 22.95
C ALA A 225 -22.02 14.04 22.52
N ARG A 226 -20.72 14.16 22.78
CA ARG A 226 -19.90 15.33 22.44
C ARG A 226 -18.69 14.88 21.62
N PHE A 227 -18.87 14.78 20.32
CA PHE A 227 -17.82 14.32 19.42
C PHE A 227 -16.72 15.37 19.24
N GLU A 228 -15.46 14.91 19.28
CA GLU A 228 -14.31 15.66 18.78
C GLU A 228 -14.27 15.66 17.24
N VAL A 229 -14.69 14.55 16.61
CA VAL A 229 -14.72 14.41 15.15
C VAL A 229 -15.92 13.61 14.62
N ARG A 230 -16.56 14.14 13.58
CA ARG A 230 -17.51 13.43 12.71
C ARG A 230 -16.81 13.20 11.37
N HIS A 231 -16.87 11.98 10.84
CA HIS A 231 -16.18 11.68 9.59
C HIS A 231 -16.88 10.67 8.69
N LEU A 232 -17.06 11.01 7.42
CA LEU A 232 -17.72 10.16 6.43
C LEU A 232 -16.86 9.95 5.17
N ALA A 233 -16.28 11.03 4.63
CA ALA A 233 -15.52 11.02 3.39
C ALA A 233 -14.32 10.05 3.39
N ASN A 234 -14.25 9.21 2.35
CA ASN A 234 -13.04 8.49 1.93
C ASN A 234 -12.31 9.31 0.84
N SER A 235 -11.30 8.75 0.17
CA SER A 235 -10.58 9.45 -0.92
C SER A 235 -11.50 10.07 -1.97
N ALA A 236 -12.46 9.30 -2.51
CA ALA A 236 -13.33 9.78 -3.57
C ALA A 236 -14.22 10.94 -3.10
N ALA A 237 -14.89 10.80 -1.95
CA ALA A 237 -15.72 11.86 -1.39
C ALA A 237 -14.90 13.09 -0.93
N THR A 238 -13.64 12.91 -0.54
CA THR A 238 -12.72 14.03 -0.22
C THR A 238 -12.53 14.91 -1.46
N LEU A 239 -12.25 14.30 -2.61
CA LEU A 239 -11.97 15.01 -3.86
C LEU A 239 -13.22 15.58 -4.56
N THR A 240 -14.39 14.99 -4.32
CA THR A 240 -15.59 15.25 -5.14
C THR A 240 -16.77 15.85 -4.39
N ASN A 241 -16.83 15.72 -3.06
CA ASN A 241 -18.01 16.11 -2.30
C ASN A 241 -17.68 16.83 -0.98
N PRO A 242 -17.50 18.16 -1.02
CA PRO A 242 -17.20 18.96 0.17
C PRO A 242 -18.26 18.93 1.28
N ARG A 243 -19.51 18.59 0.95
CA ARG A 243 -20.61 18.59 1.94
C ARG A 243 -20.48 17.49 2.99
N VAL A 244 -19.67 16.47 2.73
CA VAL A 244 -19.52 15.28 3.58
C VAL A 244 -18.13 15.17 4.21
N HIS A 245 -17.37 16.28 4.22
CA HIS A 245 -16.07 16.36 4.88
C HIS A 245 -16.18 16.36 6.40
N TYR A 246 -17.24 17.00 6.94
CA TYR A 246 -17.45 17.17 8.37
C TYR A 246 -16.19 17.71 9.08
N ASP A 247 -15.69 17.04 10.12
CA ASP A 247 -14.52 17.49 10.88
C ASP A 247 -13.22 16.79 10.45
N LEU A 248 -13.33 15.64 9.77
CA LEU A 248 -12.19 14.79 9.42
C LEU A 248 -12.48 13.97 8.15
N VAL A 249 -11.58 14.04 7.16
CA VAL A 249 -11.61 13.22 5.95
C VAL A 249 -10.63 12.05 6.06
N ARG A 250 -10.89 10.95 5.34
CA ARG A 250 -10.07 9.72 5.41
C ARG A 250 -9.52 9.28 4.04
N PRO A 251 -8.68 10.08 3.36
CA PRO A 251 -8.04 9.63 2.15
C PRO A 251 -7.09 8.46 2.43
N GLY A 252 -7.20 7.41 1.62
CA GLY A 252 -6.27 6.27 1.60
C GLY A 252 -5.54 6.24 0.27
N LEU A 253 -6.18 5.70 -0.77
CA LEU A 253 -5.58 5.58 -2.10
C LEU A 253 -4.97 6.90 -2.63
N ALA A 254 -5.67 8.02 -2.43
CA ALA A 254 -5.22 9.31 -2.92
C ALA A 254 -3.95 9.83 -2.22
N VAL A 255 -3.65 9.38 -1.00
CA VAL A 255 -2.38 9.69 -0.31
C VAL A 255 -1.19 9.21 -1.15
N TYR A 256 -1.37 8.12 -1.88
CA TYR A 256 -0.35 7.50 -2.73
C TYR A 256 -0.41 7.94 -4.20
N GLY A 257 -1.20 8.98 -4.48
CA GLY A 257 -1.22 9.60 -5.80
C GLY A 257 -2.09 8.90 -6.83
N LEU A 258 -2.95 7.98 -6.38
CA LEU A 258 -3.81 7.19 -7.25
C LEU A 258 -5.26 7.72 -7.16
N SER A 259 -5.90 7.90 -8.32
CA SER A 259 -7.26 8.40 -8.40
C SER A 259 -8.27 7.31 -7.98
N PRO A 260 -9.15 7.58 -7.00
CA PRO A 260 -10.24 6.68 -6.66
C PRO A 260 -11.44 6.81 -7.60
N VAL A 261 -11.38 7.74 -8.57
CA VAL A 261 -12.43 8.07 -9.53
C VAL A 261 -11.85 8.22 -10.94
N PRO A 262 -11.18 7.18 -11.48
CA PRO A 262 -10.53 7.26 -12.80
C PRO A 262 -11.48 7.66 -13.94
N GLN A 263 -12.78 7.36 -13.81
CA GLN A 263 -13.85 7.77 -14.71
C GLN A 263 -14.15 9.28 -14.68
N LEU A 264 -13.83 9.98 -13.58
CA LEU A 264 -14.03 11.43 -13.46
C LEU A 264 -12.75 12.20 -13.77
N GLY A 265 -11.58 11.65 -13.46
CA GLY A 265 -10.32 12.34 -13.70
C GLY A 265 -9.10 11.51 -13.34
N SER A 266 -8.02 11.81 -14.05
CA SER A 266 -6.67 11.34 -13.74
C SER A 266 -6.12 12.01 -12.48
N PRO A 267 -5.08 11.45 -11.84
CA PRO A 267 -4.47 11.99 -10.63
C PRO A 267 -4.10 13.48 -10.71
N ASP A 268 -3.52 13.93 -11.82
CA ASP A 268 -3.07 15.32 -12.05
C ASP A 268 -4.20 16.35 -11.91
N ARG A 269 -5.44 15.98 -12.29
CA ARG A 269 -6.63 16.84 -12.12
C ARG A 269 -6.85 17.23 -10.66
N TYR A 270 -6.44 16.36 -9.75
CA TYR A 270 -6.61 16.50 -8.30
C TYR A 270 -5.31 16.90 -7.61
N GLY A 271 -4.27 17.31 -8.34
CA GLY A 271 -2.96 17.62 -7.76
C GLY A 271 -2.25 16.40 -7.18
N LEU A 272 -2.57 15.19 -7.65
CA LEU A 272 -2.03 13.95 -7.15
C LEU A 272 -0.93 13.40 -8.07
N THR A 273 0.16 12.92 -7.48
CA THR A 273 1.31 12.31 -8.15
C THR A 273 1.53 10.89 -7.63
N PRO A 274 1.47 9.84 -8.48
CA PRO A 274 1.71 8.46 -8.06
C PRO A 274 3.06 8.29 -7.34
N ALA A 275 3.03 7.71 -6.14
CA ALA A 275 4.21 7.62 -5.28
C ALA A 275 5.05 6.36 -5.50
N MET A 276 4.56 5.35 -6.22
CA MET A 276 5.26 4.08 -6.45
C MET A 276 5.63 3.90 -7.91
N THR A 277 6.91 3.58 -8.16
CA THR A 277 7.40 3.07 -9.43
C THR A 277 7.89 1.63 -9.23
N LEU A 278 7.33 0.68 -9.98
CA LEU A 278 7.75 -0.72 -9.96
C LEU A 278 8.65 -1.02 -11.16
N GLU A 279 9.90 -1.38 -10.87
CA GLU A 279 10.94 -1.61 -11.88
C GLU A 279 11.56 -2.99 -11.69
N ALA A 280 12.04 -3.58 -12.79
CA ALA A 280 12.77 -4.84 -12.79
C ALA A 280 13.90 -4.84 -13.81
N GLU A 281 14.97 -5.56 -13.51
CA GLU A 281 16.07 -5.82 -14.44
C GLU A 281 15.74 -7.07 -15.27
N LEU A 282 15.93 -7.00 -16.59
CA LEU A 282 15.74 -8.16 -17.47
C LEU A 282 16.70 -9.29 -17.06
N ALA A 283 16.16 -10.45 -16.68
CA ALA A 283 16.97 -11.58 -16.21
C ALA A 283 17.62 -12.36 -17.36
N THR A 284 16.96 -12.41 -18.52
CA THR A 284 17.45 -13.11 -19.71
C THR A 284 16.90 -12.42 -20.94
N VAL A 285 17.77 -12.22 -21.94
CA VAL A 285 17.38 -11.76 -23.27
C VAL A 285 17.88 -12.77 -24.30
N LYS A 286 17.01 -13.25 -25.18
CA LYS A 286 17.36 -14.31 -26.15
C LYS A 286 16.60 -14.22 -27.46
N HIS A 287 17.28 -14.55 -28.55
CA HIS A 287 16.65 -14.75 -29.85
C HIS A 287 15.89 -16.07 -29.89
N VAL A 288 14.73 -16.05 -30.54
CA VAL A 288 13.90 -17.24 -30.79
C VAL A 288 13.39 -17.23 -32.25
N PRO A 289 13.15 -18.42 -32.85
CA PRO A 289 12.56 -18.51 -34.17
C PRO A 289 11.08 -18.09 -34.17
N GLU A 290 10.52 -17.93 -35.37
CA GLU A 290 9.07 -17.87 -35.60
C GLU A 290 8.40 -19.17 -35.11
N GLY A 291 7.17 -19.07 -34.61
CA GLY A 291 6.41 -20.23 -34.15
C GLY A 291 6.83 -20.75 -32.77
N GLN A 292 7.69 -20.05 -32.04
CA GLN A 292 8.09 -20.41 -30.68
C GLN A 292 6.93 -20.16 -29.71
N GLY A 293 6.47 -21.21 -29.04
CA GLY A 293 5.53 -21.09 -27.92
C GLY A 293 6.19 -20.45 -26.70
N VAL A 294 5.49 -19.51 -26.05
CA VAL A 294 5.99 -18.73 -24.91
C VAL A 294 5.15 -18.98 -23.66
N SER A 295 5.85 -19.27 -22.55
CA SER A 295 5.26 -19.57 -21.24
C SER A 295 4.31 -20.79 -21.25
N TYR A 296 3.65 -21.03 -20.11
CA TYR A 296 2.77 -22.18 -19.89
C TYR A 296 1.63 -22.25 -20.91
N ALA A 297 1.38 -23.47 -21.38
CA ALA A 297 0.37 -23.81 -22.40
C ALA A 297 0.51 -23.04 -23.73
N HIS A 298 1.64 -22.36 -23.95
CA HIS A 298 1.94 -21.62 -25.18
C HIS A 298 0.76 -20.73 -25.63
N ALA A 299 0.17 -20.02 -24.66
CA ALA A 299 -0.92 -19.06 -24.93
C ALA A 299 -0.47 -17.89 -25.82
N TYR A 300 0.84 -17.72 -25.97
CA TYR A 300 1.47 -16.83 -26.94
C TYR A 300 2.44 -17.64 -27.79
N THR A 301 2.45 -17.38 -29.09
CA THR A 301 3.38 -17.96 -30.06
C THR A 301 3.97 -16.84 -30.90
N THR A 302 5.28 -16.82 -31.08
CA THR A 302 5.96 -15.73 -31.79
C THR A 302 5.49 -15.65 -33.25
N PRO A 303 5.04 -14.48 -33.73
CA PRO A 303 4.56 -14.31 -35.11
C PRO A 303 5.69 -14.20 -36.13
N GLY A 304 6.94 -14.11 -35.67
CA GLY A 304 8.15 -14.04 -36.46
C GLY A 304 9.37 -14.36 -35.59
N SER A 305 10.56 -14.43 -36.19
CA SER A 305 11.78 -14.47 -35.39
C SER A 305 11.90 -13.19 -34.59
N THR A 306 12.16 -13.31 -33.29
CA THR A 306 12.13 -12.17 -32.37
C THR A 306 13.10 -12.36 -31.21
N ILE A 307 13.18 -11.35 -30.35
CA ILE A 307 13.94 -11.36 -29.11
C ILE A 307 12.95 -11.38 -27.94
N LEU A 308 13.12 -12.34 -27.02
CA LEU A 308 12.33 -12.41 -25.79
C LEU A 308 13.14 -11.93 -24.59
N GLY A 309 12.51 -11.14 -23.74
CA GLY A 309 13.03 -10.67 -22.45
C GLY A 309 12.28 -11.29 -21.28
N VAL A 310 12.99 -11.81 -20.28
CA VAL A 310 12.39 -12.35 -19.04
C VAL A 310 12.41 -11.28 -17.97
N VAL A 311 11.24 -10.95 -17.43
CA VAL A 311 11.08 -10.06 -16.27
C VAL A 311 10.94 -10.93 -15.01
N PRO A 312 11.83 -10.81 -14.01
CA PRO A 312 11.87 -11.65 -12.81
C PRO A 312 10.89 -11.17 -11.72
N LEU A 313 9.64 -10.95 -12.12
CA LEU A 313 8.52 -10.69 -11.22
C LEU A 313 7.35 -11.59 -11.63
N GLY A 314 6.71 -12.23 -10.66
CA GLY A 314 5.56 -13.09 -10.92
C GLY A 314 4.43 -12.91 -9.92
N TYR A 315 3.45 -13.81 -9.96
CA TYR A 315 2.25 -13.66 -9.13
C TYR A 315 2.50 -13.85 -7.63
N ALA A 316 3.59 -14.49 -7.22
CA ALA A 316 3.98 -14.53 -5.80
C ALA A 316 4.68 -13.23 -5.36
N ASP A 317 5.03 -12.33 -6.30
CA ASP A 317 5.51 -10.98 -6.03
C ASP A 317 4.40 -9.94 -6.06
N GLY A 318 3.19 -10.33 -6.49
CA GLY A 318 2.04 -9.46 -6.61
C GLY A 318 1.64 -9.12 -8.05
N ILE A 319 2.36 -9.63 -9.07
CA ILE A 319 1.96 -9.44 -10.48
C ILE A 319 0.69 -10.25 -10.77
N PRO A 320 -0.45 -9.63 -11.12
CA PRO A 320 -1.69 -10.39 -11.26
C PRO A 320 -1.59 -11.40 -12.40
N ARG A 321 -1.82 -12.68 -12.10
CA ARG A 321 -1.89 -13.72 -13.14
C ARG A 321 -2.95 -13.41 -14.21
N HIS A 322 -4.00 -12.70 -13.83
CA HIS A 322 -5.07 -12.26 -14.72
C HIS A 322 -4.59 -11.30 -15.82
N ALA A 323 -3.48 -10.58 -15.61
CA ALA A 323 -2.80 -9.75 -16.61
C ALA A 323 -1.91 -10.55 -17.58
N SER A 324 -2.08 -11.87 -17.67
CA SER A 324 -1.45 -12.67 -18.72
C SER A 324 -1.95 -12.24 -20.11
N GLY A 325 -1.05 -12.15 -21.09
CA GLY A 325 -1.41 -11.82 -22.47
C GLY A 325 -1.56 -13.04 -23.36
N ALA A 326 -2.44 -12.95 -24.34
CA ALA A 326 -2.56 -13.89 -25.45
C ALA A 326 -2.83 -13.06 -26.69
N LEU A 327 -1.86 -12.95 -27.62
CA LEU A 327 -2.12 -12.26 -28.87
C LEU A 327 -2.90 -13.15 -29.84
N PRO A 328 -3.82 -12.59 -30.64
CA PRO A 328 -4.21 -11.17 -30.72
C PRO A 328 -5.37 -10.78 -29.77
N GLU A 329 -5.93 -11.75 -29.04
CA GLU A 329 -7.24 -11.63 -28.39
C GLU A 329 -7.23 -10.75 -27.13
N ARG A 330 -6.12 -10.74 -26.38
CA ARG A 330 -6.02 -10.03 -25.11
C ARG A 330 -4.61 -9.50 -24.87
N PRO A 331 -4.40 -8.16 -24.88
CA PRO A 331 -3.13 -7.61 -24.45
C PRO A 331 -2.90 -7.99 -22.97
N GLY A 332 -1.65 -8.36 -22.64
CA GLY A 332 -1.25 -8.63 -21.26
C GLY A 332 -1.04 -7.35 -20.45
N GLY A 333 -0.44 -7.45 -19.26
CA GLY A 333 -0.01 -6.27 -18.50
C GLY A 333 1.01 -5.44 -19.29
N PRO A 334 0.90 -4.10 -19.31
CA PRO A 334 1.83 -3.25 -20.04
C PRO A 334 3.13 -3.02 -19.29
N VAL A 335 4.24 -2.91 -20.03
CA VAL A 335 5.58 -2.65 -19.49
C VAL A 335 6.31 -1.69 -20.42
N LEU A 336 6.88 -0.63 -19.84
CA LEU A 336 7.76 0.29 -20.55
C LEU A 336 9.16 -0.32 -20.64
N VAL A 337 9.67 -0.41 -21.87
CA VAL A 337 11.01 -0.90 -22.21
C VAL A 337 11.77 0.20 -22.95
N GLY A 338 12.94 0.58 -22.43
CA GLY A 338 13.71 1.72 -22.92
C GLY A 338 13.11 3.07 -22.50
N GLY A 339 13.97 4.09 -22.41
CA GLY A 339 13.61 5.47 -22.04
C GLY A 339 13.18 5.66 -20.57
N PRO A 340 13.58 6.77 -19.90
CA PRO A 340 12.96 7.15 -18.63
C PRO A 340 11.51 7.62 -18.84
N ILE A 341 10.73 7.58 -17.76
CA ILE A 341 9.50 8.37 -17.67
C ILE A 341 9.93 9.83 -17.51
N ASP A 342 9.50 10.72 -18.40
CA ASP A 342 9.83 12.15 -18.27
C ASP A 342 9.08 12.80 -17.09
N GLU A 343 9.46 14.03 -16.72
CA GLU A 343 8.82 14.75 -15.61
C GLU A 343 7.30 14.99 -15.82
N ALA A 344 6.81 14.93 -17.06
CA ALA A 344 5.40 15.08 -17.40
C ALA A 344 4.66 13.72 -17.45
N GLY A 345 5.31 12.61 -17.10
CA GLY A 345 4.73 11.27 -17.16
C GLY A 345 4.62 10.70 -18.57
N GLY A 346 5.31 11.33 -19.53
CA GLY A 346 5.45 10.90 -20.91
C GLY A 346 6.52 9.81 -21.07
N ILE A 347 6.53 9.22 -22.25
CA ILE A 347 7.61 8.35 -22.72
C ILE A 347 8.41 9.19 -23.71
N ASP A 348 9.72 9.29 -23.51
CA ASP A 348 10.55 9.93 -24.53
C ASP A 348 10.53 9.09 -25.83
N GLY A 349 11.01 9.66 -26.94
CA GLY A 349 11.05 8.94 -28.22
C GLY A 349 11.94 7.68 -28.24
N THR A 350 12.56 7.31 -27.11
CA THR A 350 13.47 6.16 -26.98
C THR A 350 12.83 4.96 -26.27
N GLY A 351 11.67 5.16 -25.61
CA GLY A 351 10.93 4.10 -24.94
C GLY A 351 9.79 3.50 -25.78
N ARG A 352 9.42 2.26 -25.46
CA ARG A 352 8.26 1.57 -26.04
C ARG A 352 7.47 0.80 -25.01
N VAL A 353 6.15 0.83 -25.11
CA VAL A 353 5.28 -0.01 -24.29
C VAL A 353 5.08 -1.36 -24.96
N LEU A 354 5.50 -2.41 -24.28
CA LEU A 354 5.25 -3.80 -24.62
C LEU A 354 4.24 -4.39 -23.65
N HIS A 355 3.74 -5.59 -23.95
CA HIS A 355 2.78 -6.27 -23.10
C HIS A 355 3.29 -7.67 -22.75
N VAL A 356 2.85 -8.21 -21.60
CA VAL A 356 3.15 -9.59 -21.20
C VAL A 356 2.82 -10.56 -22.35
N ALA A 357 3.82 -11.31 -22.81
CA ALA A 357 3.71 -12.33 -23.84
C ALA A 357 3.48 -13.71 -23.19
N GLY A 358 2.23 -14.16 -23.17
CA GLY A 358 1.83 -15.43 -22.58
C GLY A 358 1.44 -15.32 -21.11
N ARG A 359 1.57 -16.42 -20.38
CA ARG A 359 1.14 -16.48 -18.96
C ARG A 359 2.18 -15.88 -18.02
N VAL A 360 1.70 -15.11 -17.04
CA VAL A 360 2.47 -14.73 -15.84
C VAL A 360 2.67 -15.98 -14.98
N CYS A 361 3.93 -16.27 -14.62
CA CYS A 361 4.31 -17.39 -13.77
C CYS A 361 4.48 -16.94 -12.30
N MET A 362 4.86 -17.86 -11.41
CA MET A 362 4.99 -17.58 -9.98
C MET A 362 6.00 -16.47 -9.69
N ASP A 363 7.13 -16.47 -10.40
CA ASP A 363 8.27 -15.58 -10.12
C ASP A 363 8.77 -14.82 -11.35
N GLN A 364 8.13 -14.96 -12.52
CA GLN A 364 8.55 -14.27 -13.75
C GLN A 364 7.45 -14.20 -14.81
N PHE A 365 7.63 -13.31 -15.79
CA PHE A 365 6.90 -13.32 -17.06
C PHE A 365 7.83 -12.95 -18.22
N VAL A 366 7.29 -13.03 -19.45
CA VAL A 366 8.08 -12.80 -20.67
C VAL A 366 7.50 -11.60 -21.43
N LEU A 367 8.38 -10.81 -22.03
CA LEU A 367 8.08 -9.80 -23.03
C LEU A 367 8.62 -10.26 -24.39
N ASP A 368 7.85 -10.01 -25.45
CA ASP A 368 8.39 -10.03 -26.81
C ASP A 368 8.94 -8.63 -27.11
N LEU A 369 10.28 -8.51 -27.12
CA LEU A 369 11.01 -7.25 -27.29
C LEU A 369 11.05 -6.78 -28.74
N GLY A 370 10.77 -7.67 -29.69
CA GLY A 370 10.82 -7.43 -31.13
C GLY A 370 12.13 -7.89 -31.79
N PRO A 371 12.14 -8.02 -33.14
CA PRO A 371 13.26 -8.58 -33.91
C PRO A 371 14.54 -7.72 -33.92
N TYR A 372 14.40 -6.43 -33.62
CA TYR A 372 15.50 -5.45 -33.65
C TYR A 372 15.78 -4.85 -32.26
N ALA A 373 15.28 -5.51 -31.20
CA ALA A 373 15.57 -5.13 -29.83
C ALA A 373 17.08 -5.11 -29.56
N ALA A 374 17.53 -4.08 -28.85
CA ALA A 374 18.92 -3.91 -28.43
C ALA A 374 19.13 -4.15 -26.93
N GLU A 375 18.04 -4.49 -26.22
CA GLU A 375 18.05 -4.72 -24.79
C GLU A 375 18.93 -5.92 -24.42
N GLN A 376 19.53 -5.83 -23.25
CA GLN A 376 20.39 -6.84 -22.67
C GLN A 376 19.89 -7.26 -21.29
N ALA A 377 20.38 -8.40 -20.80
CA ALA A 377 20.14 -8.77 -19.42
C ALA A 377 20.75 -7.69 -18.49
N GLY A 378 20.00 -7.29 -17.47
CA GLY A 378 20.34 -6.16 -16.59
C GLY A 378 19.66 -4.84 -16.97
N ASP A 379 19.15 -4.69 -18.20
CA ASP A 379 18.42 -3.48 -18.58
C ASP A 379 17.11 -3.37 -17.78
N VAL A 380 16.80 -2.14 -17.34
CA VAL A 380 15.63 -1.86 -16.51
C VAL A 380 14.38 -1.71 -17.37
N VAL A 381 13.31 -2.35 -16.93
CA VAL A 381 11.95 -2.16 -17.45
C VAL A 381 11.03 -1.65 -16.34
N THR A 382 10.10 -0.78 -16.69
CA THR A 382 9.15 -0.19 -15.74
C THR A 382 7.76 -0.79 -15.95
N LEU A 383 7.23 -1.46 -14.93
CA LEU A 383 5.91 -2.06 -14.99
C LEU A 383 4.85 -0.98 -14.84
N PHE A 384 4.98 -0.11 -13.84
CA PHE A 384 4.13 1.08 -13.68
C PHE A 384 4.83 2.15 -12.85
N GLY A 385 4.42 3.41 -13.01
CA GLY A 385 4.98 4.55 -12.28
C GLY A 385 4.15 5.83 -12.42
N PRO A 386 4.76 7.00 -12.17
CA PRO A 386 4.14 8.32 -12.38
C PRO A 386 4.03 8.64 -13.87
N GLY A 387 3.10 7.99 -14.57
CA GLY A 387 2.83 8.18 -15.99
C GLY A 387 1.46 8.80 -16.27
N ALA A 388 1.28 9.37 -17.47
CA ALA A 388 -0.02 9.85 -17.94
C ALA A 388 -1.00 8.70 -18.31
N GLY A 389 -0.51 7.45 -18.34
CA GLY A 389 -1.28 6.26 -18.67
C GLY A 389 -1.42 6.00 -20.17
N LEU A 390 -1.72 4.75 -20.52
CA LEU A 390 -1.73 4.31 -21.92
C LEU A 390 -2.82 5.00 -22.75
N ALA A 391 -3.98 5.27 -22.13
CA ALA A 391 -5.08 5.98 -22.79
C ALA A 391 -4.68 7.39 -23.29
N ARG A 392 -3.58 7.95 -22.77
CA ARG A 392 -3.03 9.25 -23.16
C ARG A 392 -1.68 9.14 -23.87
N GLY A 393 -1.26 7.93 -24.23
CA GLY A 393 0.04 7.66 -24.84
C GLY A 393 1.24 7.84 -23.90
N GLY A 394 1.01 7.85 -22.58
CA GLY A 394 2.05 7.98 -21.57
C GLY A 394 2.59 6.64 -21.08
N ALA A 395 3.47 6.70 -20.08
CA ALA A 395 4.02 5.51 -19.44
C ALA A 395 2.93 4.70 -18.71
N PRO A 396 3.10 3.37 -18.57
CA PRO A 396 2.17 2.52 -17.84
C PRO A 396 1.95 2.97 -16.39
N THR A 397 0.72 2.87 -15.93
CA THR A 397 0.29 3.20 -14.56
C THR A 397 -0.28 1.97 -13.84
N ALA A 398 -0.45 2.10 -12.52
CA ALA A 398 -1.15 1.06 -11.75
C ALA A 398 -2.59 0.86 -12.21
N GLU A 399 -3.22 1.89 -12.79
CA GLU A 399 -4.56 1.79 -13.39
C GLU A 399 -4.55 0.99 -14.69
N ASP A 400 -3.54 1.16 -15.55
CA ASP A 400 -3.41 0.35 -16.77
C ASP A 400 -3.22 -1.14 -16.44
N TRP A 401 -2.46 -1.45 -15.38
CA TRP A 401 -2.34 -2.82 -14.84
C TRP A 401 -3.64 -3.34 -14.23
N ALA A 402 -4.38 -2.49 -13.54
CA ALA A 402 -5.68 -2.84 -12.98
C ALA A 402 -6.66 -3.24 -14.09
N GLN A 403 -6.72 -2.45 -15.17
CA GLN A 403 -7.53 -2.75 -16.35
C GLN A 403 -7.11 -4.06 -17.03
N ALA A 404 -5.81 -4.27 -17.24
CA ALA A 404 -5.29 -5.52 -17.81
C ALA A 404 -5.61 -6.76 -16.95
N ALA A 405 -5.71 -6.59 -15.63
CA ALA A 405 -6.03 -7.65 -14.69
C ALA A 405 -7.54 -7.80 -14.39
N GLY A 406 -8.39 -6.87 -14.85
CA GLY A 406 -9.83 -6.85 -14.51
C GLY A 406 -10.08 -6.51 -13.04
N THR A 407 -9.31 -5.59 -12.46
CA THR A 407 -9.44 -5.13 -11.08
C THR A 407 -9.26 -3.61 -10.97
N ILE A 408 -8.93 -3.11 -9.78
CA ILE A 408 -8.72 -1.70 -9.42
C ILE A 408 -7.27 -1.46 -8.97
N SER A 409 -6.77 -0.24 -9.16
CA SER A 409 -5.41 0.17 -8.79
C SER A 409 -5.06 -0.03 -7.29
N TYR A 410 -6.07 -0.04 -6.42
CA TYR A 410 -5.95 -0.44 -5.02
C TYR A 410 -5.30 -1.81 -4.86
N GLU A 411 -5.76 -2.80 -5.63
CA GLU A 411 -5.28 -4.19 -5.53
C GLU A 411 -3.85 -4.30 -6.07
N ILE A 412 -3.55 -3.59 -7.16
CA ILE A 412 -2.23 -3.62 -7.82
C ILE A 412 -1.11 -3.23 -6.87
N THR A 413 -1.25 -2.11 -6.16
CA THR A 413 -0.21 -1.63 -5.23
C THR A 413 -0.21 -2.41 -3.92
N THR A 414 -1.39 -2.71 -3.36
CA THR A 414 -1.50 -3.38 -2.05
C THR A 414 -0.99 -4.81 -2.07
N ARG A 415 -1.09 -5.52 -3.20
CA ARG A 415 -0.67 -6.93 -3.30
C ARG A 415 0.81 -7.13 -3.59
N LEU A 416 1.60 -6.06 -3.73
CA LEU A 416 3.02 -6.19 -3.96
C LEU A 416 3.68 -6.90 -2.76
N GLY A 417 4.22 -8.10 -3.00
CA GLY A 417 4.71 -9.00 -1.97
C GLY A 417 5.95 -8.47 -1.25
N ALA A 418 6.20 -8.94 -0.03
CA ALA A 418 7.33 -8.52 0.79
C ALA A 418 8.71 -8.90 0.22
N ARG A 419 8.76 -9.82 -0.76
CA ARG A 419 9.99 -10.17 -1.49
C ARG A 419 10.54 -9.02 -2.33
N VAL A 420 9.65 -8.14 -2.81
CA VAL A 420 10.05 -6.97 -3.61
C VAL A 420 10.52 -5.86 -2.65
N PRO A 421 11.82 -5.49 -2.68
CA PRO A 421 12.34 -4.46 -1.79
C PRO A 421 11.72 -3.10 -2.12
N ARG A 422 11.35 -2.35 -1.07
CA ARG A 422 10.96 -0.94 -1.18
C ARG A 422 12.21 -0.08 -1.03
N VAL A 423 12.41 0.84 -1.97
CA VAL A 423 13.49 1.83 -1.95
C VAL A 423 12.85 3.20 -1.80
N TYR A 424 13.13 3.90 -0.71
CA TYR A 424 12.51 5.20 -0.43
C TYR A 424 13.38 6.34 -0.96
N VAL A 425 12.76 7.28 -1.64
CA VAL A 425 13.39 8.52 -2.16
C VAL A 425 12.60 9.74 -1.69
N GLY A 426 13.17 10.94 -1.81
CA GLY A 426 12.48 12.19 -1.46
C GLY A 426 12.22 12.42 0.04
N GLY A 427 12.81 11.59 0.92
CA GLY A 427 12.82 11.83 2.36
C GLY A 427 13.66 13.05 2.76
N PRO A 428 13.55 13.56 4.01
CA PRO A 428 14.52 14.53 4.51
C PRO A 428 15.92 13.97 4.27
N SER A 429 16.80 14.73 3.63
CA SER A 429 18.17 14.27 3.39
C SER A 429 18.80 13.95 4.74
N ASP A 430 18.99 12.67 5.02
CA ASP A 430 19.83 12.25 6.13
C ASP A 430 21.20 12.86 5.86
N GLY A 431 21.55 13.90 6.63
CA GLY A 431 22.92 14.37 6.72
C GLY A 431 23.84 13.19 7.03
N PRO A 432 25.14 13.27 6.71
CA PRO A 432 26.04 12.13 6.72
C PRO A 432 25.92 11.37 8.03
N THR A 433 25.48 10.11 7.92
CA THR A 433 25.38 9.19 9.05
C THR A 433 26.75 9.11 9.70
N ALA A 434 26.84 9.58 10.95
CA ALA A 434 28.05 9.41 11.75
C ALA A 434 28.35 7.91 11.85
N GLU A 435 29.59 7.55 11.51
CA GLU A 435 30.10 6.19 11.65
C GLU A 435 29.85 5.64 13.07
N PRO A 436 29.54 4.34 13.21
CA PRO A 436 29.43 3.73 14.53
C PRO A 436 30.80 3.75 15.21
N ALA A 437 30.85 4.38 16.40
CA ALA A 437 32.04 4.42 17.23
C ALA A 437 32.57 3.01 17.55
N PRO A 438 33.90 2.80 17.61
CA PRO A 438 34.49 1.48 17.83
C PRO A 438 34.19 0.99 19.24
N GLY A 439 33.84 -0.30 19.34
CA GLY A 439 33.42 -0.97 20.57
C GLY A 439 34.44 -0.89 21.71
N ALA A 440 33.91 -0.75 22.93
CA ALA A 440 34.65 -0.94 24.17
C ALA A 440 34.52 -2.39 24.67
N PRO A 441 35.53 -2.91 25.40
CA PRO A 441 35.84 -4.34 25.45
C PRO A 441 35.03 -5.11 26.48
N GLY A 442 34.94 -6.42 26.23
CA GLY A 442 34.18 -7.38 27.03
C GLY A 442 34.65 -7.50 28.48
N THR A 443 33.69 -7.69 29.37
CA THR A 443 33.92 -8.14 30.74
C THR A 443 33.56 -9.62 30.85
N SER A 444 34.60 -10.42 30.98
CA SER A 444 34.59 -11.78 31.52
C SER A 444 33.99 -11.80 32.94
N GLY A 445 33.12 -12.76 33.21
CA GLY A 445 32.60 -13.00 34.55
C GLY A 445 31.79 -14.30 34.61
N GLY A 446 32.46 -15.44 34.50
CA GLY A 446 31.89 -16.76 34.76
C GLY A 446 32.26 -17.25 36.15
N THR A 447 31.25 -17.63 36.96
CA THR A 447 31.21 -18.65 38.04
C THR A 447 29.80 -18.54 38.67
N GLY A 448 29.01 -19.55 38.98
CA GLY A 448 29.12 -21.01 38.85
C GLY A 448 27.85 -21.68 39.43
N SER A 449 27.56 -22.88 38.88
CA SER A 449 26.91 -24.06 39.48
C SER A 449 25.51 -24.03 40.13
N ARG A 450 24.71 -25.00 39.68
CA ARG A 450 23.75 -25.93 40.35
C ARG A 450 22.44 -25.93 39.54
N GLY A 451 22.00 -26.97 38.84
CA GLY A 451 22.15 -28.40 39.05
C GLY A 451 20.83 -28.96 39.58
N HIS A 452 19.95 -29.47 38.70
CA HIS A 452 18.99 -30.54 39.01
C HIS A 452 18.48 -31.20 37.73
N ALA A 453 18.46 -32.53 37.77
CA ALA A 453 18.19 -33.44 36.67
C ALA A 453 16.83 -34.13 36.84
N GLY A 454 16.07 -34.19 35.74
CA GLY A 454 15.16 -35.27 35.33
C GLY A 454 13.85 -35.51 36.12
N PRO A 455 12.90 -36.32 35.58
CA PRO A 455 13.04 -37.18 34.39
C PRO A 455 11.95 -37.02 33.30
N ALA A 456 12.27 -37.56 32.10
CA ALA A 456 11.38 -37.92 30.99
C ALA A 456 10.54 -39.18 31.34
N ALA A 457 9.50 -39.67 30.65
CA ALA A 457 8.85 -39.53 29.33
C ALA A 457 7.43 -40.19 29.48
N PRO A 458 6.76 -40.79 28.46
CA PRO A 458 6.51 -40.46 27.05
C PRO A 458 5.00 -40.52 26.68
N HIS A 459 4.57 -39.96 25.56
CA HIS A 459 3.32 -40.29 24.82
C HIS A 459 3.40 -39.59 23.46
N ASP A 460 2.87 -40.05 22.34
CA ASP A 460 2.46 -41.35 21.78
C ASP A 460 2.34 -41.01 20.28
N HIS A 461 2.97 -41.81 19.42
CA HIS A 461 2.87 -41.64 17.97
C HIS A 461 1.47 -42.10 17.54
N ARG A 462 0.73 -41.24 16.85
CA ARG A 462 -0.33 -41.71 15.95
C ARG A 462 -0.23 -41.00 14.61
N ASP A 463 0.07 -41.83 13.63
CA ASP A 463 -0.15 -41.62 12.21
C ASP A 463 -1.58 -41.20 11.93
N HIS A 464 -1.74 -40.24 11.02
CA HIS A 464 -2.85 -40.24 10.09
C HIS A 464 -2.35 -39.74 8.74
N ASP A 465 -2.09 -40.72 7.87
CA ASP A 465 -2.24 -40.60 6.43
C ASP A 465 -3.61 -40.00 6.10
N GLN A 466 -3.63 -39.00 5.21
CA GLN A 466 -4.70 -38.88 4.23
C GLN A 466 -4.22 -38.07 3.02
N GLU A 467 -3.88 -38.81 1.97
CA GLU A 467 -4.03 -38.43 0.58
C GLU A 467 -5.40 -37.78 0.35
N TRP A 468 -5.47 -36.67 -0.41
CA TRP A 468 -6.49 -36.44 -1.44
C TRP A 468 -5.99 -35.41 -2.46
N LEU A 469 -5.87 -35.87 -3.70
CA LEU A 469 -5.71 -35.11 -4.94
C LEU A 469 -7.02 -34.39 -5.31
N SER A 470 -6.95 -33.16 -5.80
CA SER A 470 -7.49 -32.72 -7.11
C SER A 470 -7.17 -31.25 -7.40
#